data_AF-A0A965QJ66-F1
#
_entry.id   AF-A0A965QJ66-F1
#
_cell.length_a   1.000
_cell.length_b   1.000
_cell.length_c   1.000
_cell.angle_alpha   90.00
_cell.angle_beta   90.00
_cell.angle_gamma   90.00
#
_symmetry.space_group_name_H-M   'P 1'
#
loop_
_entity.id
_entity.type
_entity.pdbx_description
1 polymer ?
#
loop_
_entity_poly.entity_id
_entity_poly.type
_entity_poly.pdbx_seq_one_letter_code
_entity_poly.pdbx_strand_id
1 'polypeptide(L)'
;LTDRALLEFSAAQFFQGPHRETNFGLFYKTVLRESSRYTNLKNVKYLTIGSYARLTGVLTPYCAIDIASFKLGFSYDVELGEISRAYKQSAEVSLSYLFSKKSVFKKGNM
;
A
#
# COMPACT_ATOMS: atom_id res chain seq x y z
N LEU A 1 23.31 -2.87 -9.94
CA LEU A 1 21.84 -2.72 -10.08
C LEU A 1 21.20 -3.91 -9.38
N THR A 2 21.02 -3.84 -8.07
CA THR A 2 20.31 -4.88 -7.33
C THR A 2 18.86 -4.44 -7.26
N ASP A 3 18.03 -4.95 -8.17
CA ASP A 3 16.60 -4.71 -8.18
C ASP A 3 16.01 -5.32 -6.90
N ARG A 4 15.72 -4.48 -5.91
CA ARG A 4 15.15 -4.92 -4.64
C ARG A 4 13.64 -5.03 -4.82
N ALA A 5 13.23 -6.20 -5.29
CA ALA A 5 11.83 -6.62 -5.26
C ALA A 5 11.49 -7.20 -3.89
N LEU A 6 10.37 -6.74 -3.33
CA LEU A 6 9.82 -7.21 -2.06
C LEU A 6 8.42 -7.76 -2.32
N LEU A 7 8.14 -8.93 -1.76
CA LEU A 7 6.80 -9.48 -1.68
C LEU A 7 6.26 -9.20 -0.27
N GLU A 8 5.17 -8.46 -0.20
CA GLU A 8 4.49 -8.13 1.04
C GLU A 8 3.17 -8.92 1.10
N PHE A 9 3.02 -9.74 2.13
CA PHE A 9 1.75 -10.37 2.46
C PHE A 9 1.07 -9.59 3.57
N SER A 10 -0.23 -9.37 3.46
CA SER A 10 -1.04 -8.64 4.43
C SER A 10 -2.28 -9.44 4.78
N ALA A 11 -2.65 -9.45 6.06
CA ALA A 11 -3.91 -10.00 6.52
C ALA A 11 -4.51 -9.00 7.50
N ALA A 12 -5.71 -8.51 7.19
CA ALA A 12 -6.43 -7.53 7.98
C ALA A 12 -7.81 -8.06 8.32
N GLN A 13 -8.18 -7.97 9.59
CA GLN A 13 -9.51 -8.31 10.07
C GLN A 13 -10.20 -7.05 10.56
N PHE A 14 -11.32 -6.72 9.93
CA PHE A 14 -12.17 -5.61 10.33
C PHE A 14 -13.32 -6.15 11.17
N PHE A 15 -13.57 -5.49 12.29
CA PHE A 15 -14.67 -5.78 13.21
C PHE A 15 -15.52 -4.51 13.32
N GLN A 16 -16.71 -4.50 12.71
CA GLN A 16 -17.66 -3.40 12.78
C GLN A 16 -18.97 -3.91 13.36
N GLY A 17 -19.01 -4.02 14.69
CA GLY A 17 -20.15 -4.60 15.42
C GLY A 17 -20.36 -6.09 15.06
N PRO A 18 -21.55 -6.51 14.61
CA PRO A 18 -21.79 -7.88 14.20
C PRO A 18 -21.11 -8.26 12.87
N HIS A 19 -20.70 -7.27 12.07
CA HIS A 19 -20.05 -7.50 10.79
C HIS A 19 -18.56 -7.78 11.00
N ARG A 20 -18.10 -8.89 10.42
CA ARG A 20 -16.70 -9.30 10.41
C ARG A 20 -16.25 -9.45 8.98
N GLU A 21 -15.17 -8.78 8.64
CA GLU A 21 -14.65 -8.78 7.28
C GLU A 21 -13.17 -9.07 7.31
N THR A 22 -12.79 -10.22 6.76
CA THR A 22 -11.39 -10.65 6.68
C THR A 22 -10.88 -10.37 5.28
N ASN A 23 -9.74 -9.70 5.21
CA ASN A 23 -9.09 -9.33 3.97
C ASN A 23 -7.65 -9.85 3.94
N PHE A 24 -7.27 -10.47 2.83
CA PHE A 24 -5.92 -10.98 2.57
C PHE A 24 -5.33 -10.25 1.37
N GLY A 25 -4.17 -9.63 1.55
CA GLY A 25 -3.46 -8.89 0.51
C GLY A 25 -2.14 -9.54 0.13
N LEU A 26 -1.81 -9.47 -1.15
CA LEU A 26 -0.49 -9.80 -1.66
C LEU A 26 -0.01 -8.65 -2.54
N PHE A 27 1.16 -8.12 -2.24
CA PHE A 27 1.74 -6.97 -2.93
C PHE A 27 3.17 -7.27 -3.37
N TYR A 28 3.45 -6.88 -4.59
CA TYR A 28 4.78 -6.81 -5.15
C TYR A 28 5.24 -5.36 -5.15
N LYS A 29 6.35 -5.10 -4.47
CA LYS A 29 6.95 -3.78 -4.34
C LYS A 29 8.33 -3.76 -4.97
N THR A 30 8.55 -2.88 -5.93
CA THR A 30 9.83 -2.69 -6.63
C THR A 30 10.33 -1.25 -6.48
N VAL A 31 11.65 -1.07 -6.55
CA VAL A 31 12.33 0.23 -6.49
C VAL A 31 12.52 0.76 -7.91
N LEU A 32 11.79 1.82 -8.27
CA LEU A 32 11.85 2.42 -9.62
C LEU A 32 13.14 3.22 -9.86
N ARG A 33 13.64 3.93 -8.85
CA ARG A 33 14.86 4.73 -8.98
C ARG A 33 15.42 5.11 -7.62
N GLU A 34 16.70 4.81 -7.43
CA GLU A 34 17.52 5.38 -6.36
C GLU A 34 18.19 6.64 -6.94
N SER A 35 17.82 7.84 -6.50
CA SER A 35 18.41 9.12 -6.94
C SER A 35 18.42 10.08 -5.74
N SER A 36 19.46 10.87 -5.44
CA SER A 36 20.73 11.19 -6.09
C SER A 36 21.80 11.44 -5.00
N ARG A 37 23.08 11.22 -5.35
CA ARG A 37 24.28 11.41 -4.50
C ARG A 37 24.55 12.88 -4.11
N TYR A 38 23.83 13.85 -4.68
CA TYR A 38 24.16 15.28 -4.57
C TYR A 38 23.28 16.09 -3.60
N THR A 39 22.10 15.62 -3.24
CA THR A 39 21.21 16.26 -2.26
C THR A 39 20.90 15.24 -1.19
N ASN A 40 21.09 15.59 0.08
CA ASN A 40 21.00 14.70 1.24
C ASN A 40 19.55 14.26 1.59
N LEU A 41 18.72 14.13 0.56
CA LEU A 41 17.31 13.74 0.53
C LEU A 41 17.19 12.53 -0.41
N LYS A 42 17.25 11.33 0.19
CA LYS A 42 16.98 10.08 -0.53
C LYS A 42 15.51 10.05 -0.92
N ASN A 43 15.18 10.56 -2.09
CA ASN A 43 13.84 10.48 -2.66
C ASN A 43 13.68 9.10 -3.31
N VAL A 44 13.47 8.07 -2.48
CA VAL A 44 13.23 6.72 -2.98
C VAL A 44 11.86 6.69 -3.63
N LYS A 45 11.80 6.11 -4.84
CA LYS A 45 10.55 5.87 -5.55
C LYS A 45 10.25 4.39 -5.53
N TYR A 46 9.13 4.00 -4.91
CA TYR A 46 8.65 2.63 -4.95
C TYR A 46 7.39 2.53 -5.79
N LEU A 47 7.26 1.43 -6.52
CA LEU A 47 6.01 1.02 -7.15
C LEU A 47 5.51 -0.21 -6.41
N THR A 48 4.29 -0.16 -5.93
CA THR A 48 3.61 -1.28 -5.28
C THR A 48 2.43 -1.67 -6.15
N ILE A 49 2.32 -2.95 -6.52
CA ILE A 49 1.19 -3.49 -7.26
C ILE A 49 0.77 -4.77 -6.57
N GLY A 50 -0.52 -5.00 -6.43
CA GLY A 50 -1.03 -6.21 -5.84
C GLY A 50 -2.52 -6.25 -5.82
N SER A 51 -3.06 -7.10 -4.97
CA SER A 51 -4.50 -7.21 -4.78
C SER A 51 -4.83 -7.65 -3.36
N TYR A 52 -5.98 -7.20 -2.90
CA TYR A 52 -6.64 -7.69 -1.71
C TYR A 52 -7.78 -8.64 -2.13
N ALA A 53 -7.95 -9.73 -1.39
CA ALA A 53 -9.01 -10.70 -1.55
C ALA A 53 -9.73 -10.84 -0.22
N ARG A 54 -11.03 -10.56 -0.25
CA ARG A 54 -11.88 -10.56 0.92
C ARG A 54 -12.69 -11.85 0.97
N LEU A 55 -12.87 -12.42 2.18
CA LEU A 55 -13.61 -13.68 2.34
C LEU A 55 -15.08 -13.60 1.89
N THR A 56 -15.64 -12.40 1.79
CA THR A 56 -17.00 -12.16 1.27
C THR A 56 -17.09 -12.28 -0.26
N GLY A 57 -15.99 -12.50 -0.97
CA GLY A 57 -15.97 -12.66 -2.43
C GLY A 57 -15.65 -11.40 -3.22
N VAL A 58 -14.98 -10.42 -2.59
CA VAL A 58 -14.52 -9.19 -3.25
C VAL A 58 -13.02 -9.29 -3.54
N LEU A 59 -12.65 -9.02 -4.79
CA LEU A 59 -11.26 -8.87 -5.22
C LEU A 59 -10.99 -7.39 -5.48
N THR A 60 -9.96 -6.85 -4.84
CA THR A 60 -9.57 -5.44 -4.94
C THR A 60 -8.15 -5.34 -5.47
N PRO A 61 -7.94 -5.22 -6.79
CA PRO A 61 -6.65 -4.75 -7.33
C PRO A 61 -6.23 -3.42 -6.69
N TYR A 62 -4.93 -3.30 -6.42
CA TYR A 62 -4.32 -2.13 -5.80
C TYR A 62 -2.99 -1.79 -6.48
N CYS A 63 -2.78 -0.50 -6.73
CA CYS A 63 -1.49 0.02 -7.15
C CYS A 63 -1.15 1.28 -6.36
N ALA A 64 0.13 1.48 -6.07
CA ALA A 64 0.60 2.68 -5.41
C ALA A 64 1.99 3.08 -5.86
N ILE A 65 2.23 4.39 -5.85
CA ILE A 65 3.52 4.99 -6.08
C ILE A 65 3.93 5.78 -4.84
N ASP A 66 5.10 5.44 -4.32
CA ASP A 66 5.75 6.20 -3.26
C ASP A 66 6.70 7.20 -3.91
N ILE A 67 6.54 8.49 -3.63
CA ILE A 67 7.43 9.56 -4.07
C ILE A 67 7.92 10.29 -2.83
N ALA A 68 9.15 9.98 -2.42
CA ALA A 68 9.78 10.55 -1.22
C ALA A 68 8.96 10.30 0.05
N SER A 69 8.24 11.32 0.52
CA SER A 69 7.38 11.26 1.71
C SER A 69 5.89 11.09 1.38
N PHE A 70 5.52 11.19 0.11
CA PHE A 70 4.14 11.04 -0.35
C PHE A 70 3.93 9.63 -0.88
N LYS A 71 2.78 9.03 -0.55
CA LYS A 71 2.29 7.79 -1.13
C LYS A 71 0.93 8.06 -1.74
N LEU A 72 0.82 7.79 -3.03
CA LEU A 72 -0.43 7.83 -3.78
C LEU A 72 -0.80 6.39 -4.13
N GLY A 73 -1.97 5.96 -3.72
CA GLY A 73 -2.50 4.63 -3.99
C GLY A 73 -3.88 4.69 -4.62
N PHE A 74 -4.18 3.69 -5.42
CA PHE A 74 -5.46 3.49 -6.08
C PHE A 74 -5.88 2.04 -5.89
N SER A 75 -7.12 1.83 -5.49
CA SER A 75 -7.76 0.52 -5.37
C SER A 75 -9.08 0.50 -6.12
N TYR A 76 -9.46 -0.66 -6.61
CA TYR A 76 -10.74 -0.84 -7.27
C TYR A 76 -11.40 -2.13 -6.80
N ASP A 77 -12.54 -2.03 -6.12
CA ASP A 77 -13.26 -3.18 -5.58
C ASP A 77 -14.11 -3.83 -6.67
N VAL A 78 -13.84 -5.11 -6.92
CA VAL A 78 -14.59 -5.96 -7.85
C VAL A 78 -15.29 -7.06 -7.05
N GLU A 79 -16.60 -6.99 -6.96
CA GLU A 79 -17.43 -8.00 -6.30
C GLU A 79 -17.70 -9.17 -7.28
N LEU A 80 -17.30 -10.40 -6.90
CA LEU A 80 -17.41 -11.59 -7.76
C LEU A 80 -18.61 -12.51 -7.38
N GLY A 81 -19.39 -12.16 -6.37
CA GLY A 81 -20.51 -12.97 -5.89
C GLY A 81 -21.83 -12.74 -6.65
N GLU A 82 -22.61 -13.81 -6.87
CA GLU A 82 -23.91 -13.77 -7.59
C GLU A 82 -25.04 -13.01 -6.86
N ILE A 83 -24.88 -12.69 -5.57
CA ILE A 83 -25.92 -12.06 -4.74
C ILE A 83 -25.96 -10.52 -4.94
N SER A 84 -24.93 -9.92 -5.55
CA SER A 84 -24.83 -8.47 -5.71
C SER A 84 -25.07 -8.04 -7.16
N ARG A 85 -26.31 -8.21 -7.63
CA ARG A 85 -26.78 -7.80 -8.96
C ARG A 85 -26.84 -6.28 -9.19
N ALA A 86 -26.22 -5.47 -8.34
CA ALA A 86 -26.33 -4.02 -8.40
C ALA A 86 -24.97 -3.34 -8.19
N TYR A 87 -24.19 -3.18 -9.26
CA TYR A 87 -23.22 -2.09 -9.44
C TYR A 87 -22.49 -1.61 -8.17
N LYS A 88 -21.81 -2.50 -7.44
CA LYS A 88 -20.93 -2.12 -6.33
C LYS A 88 -19.48 -2.27 -6.74
N GLN A 89 -19.12 -1.48 -7.75
CA GLN A 89 -17.73 -1.23 -8.11
C GLN A 89 -17.31 0.07 -7.45
N SER A 90 -16.35 0.01 -6.53
CA SER A 90 -15.87 1.18 -5.79
C SER A 90 -14.43 1.46 -6.18
N ALA A 91 -14.19 2.63 -6.77
CA ALA A 91 -12.83 3.13 -6.98
C ALA A 91 -12.42 3.98 -5.78
N GLU A 92 -11.29 3.63 -5.17
CA GLU A 92 -10.75 4.32 -4.02
C GLU A 92 -9.39 4.93 -4.34
N VAL A 93 -9.18 6.16 -3.87
CA VAL A 93 -7.91 6.87 -3.99
C VAL A 93 -7.39 7.13 -2.58
N SER A 94 -6.18 6.68 -2.29
CA SER A 94 -5.50 6.92 -1.03
C SER A 94 -4.33 7.90 -1.24
N LEU A 95 -4.28 8.96 -0.44
CA LEU A 95 -3.13 9.84 -0.33
C LEU A 95 -2.60 9.77 1.10
N SER A 96 -1.32 9.48 1.26
CA SER A 96 -0.65 9.45 2.56
C SER A 96 0.62 10.27 2.51
N TYR A 97 0.90 11.01 3.59
CA TYR A 97 2.12 11.76 3.76
C TYR A 97 2.82 11.33 5.05
N LEU A 98 4.06 10.85 4.92
CA LEU A 98 4.88 10.41 6.03
C LEU A 98 5.81 11.55 6.45
N PHE A 99 5.59 12.11 7.64
CA PHE A 99 6.54 13.02 8.26
C PHE A 99 7.79 12.26 8.69
N SER A 100 8.79 12.18 7.80
CA SER A 100 10.10 11.66 8.16
C SER A 100 10.85 12.73 8.98
N LYS A 101 10.60 12.77 10.30
CA LYS A 101 11.48 13.51 11.22
C LYS A 101 12.86 12.86 11.16
N LYS A 102 13.84 13.56 10.58
CA LYS A 102 15.26 13.24 10.80
C LYS A 102 15.50 13.23 12.32
N SER A 103 15.66 12.02 12.87
CA SER A 103 16.33 11.72 14.15
C SER A 103 16.04 12.66 15.33
N VAL A 104 14.99 12.38 16.11
CA VAL A 104 14.84 12.95 17.47
C VAL A 104 15.79 12.29 18.47
N PHE A 105 16.34 11.11 18.18
CA PHE A 105 17.36 10.47 19.00
C PHE A 105 18.76 10.80 18.45
N LYS A 106 19.21 12.03 18.68
CA LYS A 106 20.64 12.28 18.81
C LYS A 106 21.07 11.60 20.11
N LYS A 107 21.60 10.38 20.00
CA LYS A 107 22.25 9.68 21.12
C LYS A 107 23.35 10.61 21.63
N GLY A 108 23.16 11.15 22.84
CA GLY A 108 24.21 11.87 23.55
C GLY A 108 25.37 10.92 23.79
N ASN A 109 26.58 11.36 23.45
CA ASN A 109 27.80 10.69 23.88
C ASN A 109 27.92 10.87 25.39
N MET A 110 27.93 9.77 26.13
CA MET A 110 28.57 9.63 27.45
C MET A 110 29.48 8.42 27.37
#